data_AF-A0A350MMZ1-F1
#
_entry.id   AF-A0A350MMZ1-F1
#
_cell.length_a   1.000
_cell.length_b   1.000
_cell.length_c   1.000
_cell.angle_alpha   90.00
_cell.angle_beta   90.00
_cell.angle_gamma   90.00
#
_symmetry.space_group_name_H-M   'P 1'
#
loop_
_entity.id
_entity.type
_entity.pdbx_description
1 polymer ?
#
loop_
_entity_poly.entity_id
_entity_poly.type
_entity_poly.pdbx_seq_one_letter_code
_entity_poly.pdbx_strand_id
1 'polypeptide(L)'
;YCETCASIGNVLWNYRMFLMDADGKYYDVLERTLYNALLSGVSLSGDRFFYPNPLESHGQHERQAWFDCACCPSNICRFLPSVPGYIYAMDSSIVYVNLFIQNEAALQVGNHLTHFELSTKYPWDGKVVIRIKDSNPLPFTIAIRIPGWARGEAVPSNLYEFTDDNVSPWKLQVNNKNYPFEFSKGYVFIYKTWNSGDEIELELPMEVQTIKAHPAVKADSDKIALQRGPLVYCLEWTDQPNIDLWNIAINRQKGFKIYSDNSLLPGCFNIQGEACRLDNSKANDCFEFKAIPYFLWAHRGKGSMRVWMPYLASHE
;
A
#
# COMPACT_ATOMS: atom_id res chain seq x y z
N TYR A 1 -11.89 8.85 13.27
CA TYR A 1 -10.83 9.62 13.97
C TYR A 1 -9.49 9.36 13.30
N CYS A 2 -8.92 8.16 13.40
CA CYS A 2 -7.70 7.76 12.67
C CYS A 2 -6.59 8.80 12.79
N GLU A 3 -6.21 9.15 14.03
CA GLU A 3 -5.18 10.13 14.30
C GLU A 3 -3.83 9.71 13.69
N THR A 4 -3.07 10.65 13.12
CA THR A 4 -1.75 10.34 12.55
C THR A 4 -0.79 9.72 13.59
N CYS A 5 -0.83 10.19 14.85
CA CYS A 5 -0.08 9.57 15.95
C CYS A 5 -0.45 8.12 16.19
N ALA A 6 -1.73 7.76 16.03
CA ALA A 6 -2.20 6.39 16.17
C ALA A 6 -1.69 5.52 15.01
N SER A 7 -1.66 6.05 13.78
CA SER A 7 -1.04 5.38 12.63
C SER A 7 0.45 5.09 12.87
N ILE A 8 1.19 6.06 13.43
CA ILE A 8 2.60 5.86 13.83
C ILE A 8 2.70 4.79 14.93
N GLY A 9 1.85 4.85 15.95
CA GLY A 9 1.78 3.83 17.00
C GLY A 9 1.51 2.43 16.46
N ASN A 10 0.63 2.31 15.46
CA ASN A 10 0.30 1.04 14.82
C ASN A 10 1.47 0.46 14.01
N VAL A 11 2.25 1.30 13.33
CA VAL A 11 3.51 0.88 12.69
C VAL A 11 4.50 0.36 13.74
N LEU A 12 4.69 1.11 14.84
CA LEU A 12 5.60 0.73 15.92
C LEU A 12 5.19 -0.57 16.63
N TRP A 13 3.89 -0.83 16.75
CA TRP A 13 3.35 -2.08 17.30
C TRP A 13 3.67 -3.24 16.36
N ASN A 14 3.25 -3.15 15.09
CA ASN A 14 3.39 -4.25 14.15
C ASN A 14 4.86 -4.58 13.87
N TYR A 15 5.74 -3.58 13.87
CA TYR A 15 7.18 -3.81 13.81
C TYR A 15 7.68 -4.68 14.97
N ARG A 16 7.27 -4.38 16.22
CA ARG A 16 7.66 -5.18 17.40
C ARG A 16 7.08 -6.59 17.38
N MET A 17 5.84 -6.75 16.92
CA MET A 17 5.24 -8.07 16.74
C MET A 17 5.99 -8.89 15.69
N PHE A 18 6.39 -8.27 14.58
CA PHE A 18 7.26 -8.90 13.60
C PHE A 18 8.59 -9.33 14.22
N LEU A 19 9.25 -8.48 15.01
CA LEU A 19 10.52 -8.85 15.66
C LEU A 19 10.39 -10.04 16.64
N MET A 20 9.17 -10.31 17.14
CA MET A 20 8.91 -11.44 18.03
C MET A 20 8.64 -12.75 17.28
N ASP A 21 7.86 -12.70 16.20
CA ASP A 21 7.30 -13.91 15.55
C ASP A 21 7.82 -14.18 14.13
N ALA A 22 8.48 -13.19 13.51
CA ALA A 22 8.91 -13.16 12.11
C ALA A 22 7.78 -13.59 11.13
N ASP A 23 6.59 -13.03 11.31
CA ASP A 23 5.41 -13.30 10.48
C ASP A 23 5.06 -12.09 9.60
N GLY A 24 4.95 -12.32 8.29
CA GLY A 24 4.78 -11.28 7.28
C GLY A 24 3.46 -10.52 7.42
N LYS A 25 2.46 -11.12 8.07
CA LYS A 25 1.16 -10.48 8.32
C LYS A 25 1.27 -9.18 9.10
N TYR A 26 2.25 -9.07 9.99
CA TYR A 26 2.46 -7.83 10.75
C TYR A 26 2.98 -6.72 9.84
N TYR A 27 3.85 -7.07 8.89
CA TYR A 27 4.31 -6.13 7.87
C TYR A 27 3.24 -5.80 6.83
N ASP A 28 2.27 -6.67 6.58
CA ASP A 28 1.10 -6.34 5.76
C ASP A 28 0.25 -5.24 6.41
N VAL A 29 0.03 -5.31 7.72
CA VAL A 29 -0.68 -4.26 8.48
C VAL A 29 0.17 -2.97 8.57
N LEU A 30 1.48 -3.12 8.79
CA LEU A 30 2.42 -2.00 8.82
C LEU A 30 2.43 -1.26 7.48
N GLU A 31 2.59 -1.99 6.37
CA GLU A 31 2.63 -1.46 5.01
C GLU A 31 1.32 -0.74 4.67
N ARG A 32 0.17 -1.36 4.94
CA ARG A 32 -1.14 -0.73 4.76
C ARG A 32 -1.25 0.58 5.53
N THR A 33 -0.77 0.62 6.77
CA THR A 33 -0.81 1.83 7.60
C THR A 33 0.14 2.90 7.07
N LEU A 34 1.39 2.51 6.78
CA LEU A 34 2.46 3.38 6.32
C LEU A 34 2.07 4.09 5.03
N TYR A 35 1.71 3.34 3.98
CA TYR A 35 1.43 3.92 2.66
C TYR A 35 0.09 4.64 2.54
N ASN A 36 -0.83 4.48 3.50
CA ASN A 36 -2.15 5.08 3.46
C ASN A 36 -2.38 6.05 4.61
N ALA A 37 -2.87 5.55 5.76
CA ALA A 37 -3.34 6.38 6.87
C ALA A 37 -2.24 7.20 7.58
N LEU A 38 -0.97 6.81 7.44
CA LEU A 38 0.16 7.56 7.97
C LEU A 38 0.58 8.66 7.00
N LEU A 39 0.85 8.32 5.74
CA LEU A 39 1.26 9.31 4.72
C LEU A 39 0.15 10.33 4.42
N SER A 40 -1.14 9.98 4.57
CA SER A 40 -2.21 10.97 4.47
C SER A 40 -2.05 12.11 5.48
N GLY A 41 -1.38 11.85 6.60
CA GLY A 41 -1.17 12.77 7.71
C GLY A 41 -0.24 13.95 7.42
N VAL A 42 0.50 13.95 6.31
CA VAL A 42 1.46 15.02 5.93
C VAL A 42 1.30 15.36 4.44
N SER A 43 1.45 16.64 4.10
CA SER A 43 1.45 17.09 2.70
C SER A 43 2.71 16.62 1.97
N LEU A 44 2.65 16.54 0.64
CA LEU A 44 3.82 16.25 -0.19
C LEU A 44 4.97 17.26 0.01
N SER A 45 4.63 18.51 0.32
CA SER A 45 5.60 19.57 0.66
C SER A 45 6.19 19.44 2.06
N GLY A 46 5.64 18.57 2.92
CA GLY A 46 6.13 18.32 4.28
C GLY A 46 5.80 19.41 5.30
N ASP A 47 4.95 20.37 4.95
CA ASP A 47 4.70 21.61 5.72
C ASP A 47 3.27 21.74 6.27
N ARG A 48 2.37 20.82 5.93
CA ARG A 48 1.00 20.78 6.44
C ARG A 48 0.61 19.37 6.85
N PHE A 49 -0.25 19.27 7.86
CA PHE A 49 -0.55 18.03 8.55
C PHE A 49 -2.04 17.84 8.76
N PHE A 50 -2.47 16.58 8.80
CA PHE A 50 -3.74 16.19 9.38
C PHE A 50 -3.53 15.69 10.81
N TYR A 51 -4.46 16.08 11.69
CA TYR A 51 -4.62 15.45 12.99
C TYR A 51 -5.49 14.19 12.82
N PRO A 52 -6.81 14.27 12.54
CA PRO A 52 -7.60 13.12 12.11
C PRO A 52 -7.46 12.86 10.61
N ASN A 53 -7.51 11.58 10.21
CA ASN A 53 -7.48 11.15 8.81
C ASN A 53 -8.82 10.47 8.46
N PRO A 54 -9.84 11.22 8.01
CA PRO A 54 -11.16 10.66 7.69
C PRO A 54 -11.15 9.87 6.38
N LEU A 55 -12.07 8.91 6.24
CA LEU A 55 -12.30 8.17 4.98
C LEU A 55 -13.39 8.79 4.11
N GLU A 56 -14.09 9.81 4.62
CA GLU A 56 -15.09 10.61 3.90
C GLU A 56 -15.03 12.08 4.36
N SER A 57 -15.24 13.01 3.44
CA SER A 57 -15.22 14.46 3.70
C SER A 57 -16.22 15.16 2.79
N HIS A 58 -17.10 16.00 3.32
CA HIS A 58 -17.99 16.91 2.59
C HIS A 58 -17.34 18.29 2.32
N GLY A 59 -16.02 18.40 2.39
CA GLY A 59 -15.28 19.67 2.23
C GLY A 59 -14.96 20.41 3.53
N GLN A 60 -15.20 19.79 4.68
CA GLN A 60 -14.91 20.35 6.00
C GLN A 60 -13.46 20.13 6.47
N HIS A 61 -12.64 19.40 5.71
CA HIS A 61 -11.27 19.03 6.10
C HIS A 61 -10.22 19.62 5.17
N GLU A 62 -9.12 20.10 5.77
CA GLU A 62 -7.87 20.46 5.10
C GLU A 62 -6.69 20.23 6.05
N ARG A 63 -5.49 20.04 5.49
CA ARG A 63 -4.27 20.00 6.29
C ARG A 63 -3.91 21.40 6.80
N GLN A 64 -3.36 21.46 8.01
CA GLN A 64 -2.95 22.72 8.66
C GLN A 64 -1.45 22.70 8.95
N ALA A 65 -0.82 23.87 8.99
CA ALA A 65 0.62 23.96 9.29
C ALA A 65 0.94 23.52 10.74
N TRP A 66 0.03 23.77 11.68
CA TRP A 66 0.20 23.45 13.09
C TRP A 66 -1.16 23.35 13.80
N PHE A 67 -1.17 22.84 15.02
CA PHE A 67 -2.35 22.74 15.90
C PHE A 67 -1.98 23.16 17.32
N ASP A 68 -2.95 23.58 18.14
CA ASP A 68 -2.69 23.85 19.57
C ASP A 68 -2.16 22.59 20.28
N CYS A 69 -2.76 21.43 20.00
CA CYS A 69 -2.22 20.12 20.33
C CYS A 69 -1.42 19.57 19.13
N ALA A 70 -0.13 19.91 19.06
CA ALA A 70 0.72 19.55 17.93
C ALA A 70 1.43 18.19 18.05
N CYS A 71 0.75 17.19 18.62
CA CYS A 71 1.30 15.83 18.68
C CYS A 71 1.55 15.26 17.28
N CYS A 72 0.62 15.44 16.33
CA CYS A 72 0.74 14.86 14.99
C CYS A 72 1.92 15.43 14.17
N PRO A 73 2.07 16.75 14.00
CA PRO A 73 3.23 17.32 13.30
C PRO A 73 4.57 16.88 13.89
N SER A 74 4.74 17.03 15.21
CA SER A 74 5.99 16.68 15.89
C SER A 74 6.30 15.18 15.82
N ASN A 75 5.28 14.32 15.86
CA ASN A 75 5.44 12.88 15.75
C ASN A 75 5.84 12.44 14.32
N ILE A 76 5.34 13.12 13.28
CA ILE A 76 5.79 12.89 11.90
C ILE A 76 7.27 13.25 11.73
N CYS A 77 7.71 14.38 12.29
CA CYS A 77 9.11 14.82 12.19
C CYS A 77 10.10 13.78 12.72
N ARG A 78 9.78 13.07 13.80
CA ARG A 78 10.64 11.98 14.30
C ARG A 78 10.48 10.67 13.52
N PHE A 79 9.30 10.41 12.94
CA PHE A 79 8.99 9.11 12.34
C PHE A 79 9.53 8.99 10.91
N LEU A 80 9.29 9.97 10.03
CA LEU A 80 9.66 9.85 8.61
C LEU A 80 11.16 9.58 8.39
N PRO A 81 12.10 10.24 9.10
CA PRO A 81 13.53 9.94 8.95
C PRO A 81 13.92 8.52 9.40
N SER A 82 13.07 7.86 10.20
CA SER A 82 13.31 6.50 10.71
C SER A 82 12.84 5.39 9.76
N VAL A 83 12.07 5.71 8.71
CA VAL A 83 11.49 4.73 7.76
C VAL A 83 12.52 3.76 7.16
N PRO A 84 13.76 4.15 6.81
CA PRO A 84 14.77 3.20 6.32
C PRO A 84 15.04 2.03 7.28
N GLY A 85 14.88 2.24 8.60
CA GLY A 85 15.06 1.21 9.62
C GLY A 85 13.98 0.11 9.63
N TYR A 86 12.92 0.24 8.83
CA TYR A 86 11.86 -0.75 8.70
C TYR A 86 11.98 -1.60 7.42
N ILE A 87 12.94 -1.30 6.53
CA ILE A 87 13.11 -2.01 5.25
C ILE A 87 13.60 -3.43 5.49
N TYR A 88 14.59 -3.59 6.35
CA TYR A 88 15.22 -4.86 6.65
C TYR A 88 15.11 -5.21 8.13
N ALA A 89 15.21 -6.51 8.42
CA ALA A 89 15.55 -7.01 9.74
C ALA A 89 16.51 -8.19 9.59
N MET A 90 17.17 -8.57 10.68
CA MET A 90 18.10 -9.69 10.66
C MET A 90 17.93 -10.55 11.91
N ASP A 91 18.06 -11.86 11.70
CA ASP A 91 18.46 -12.83 12.71
C ASP A 91 19.87 -13.32 12.35
N SER A 92 20.55 -14.02 13.26
CA SER A 92 21.90 -14.58 13.18
C SER A 92 22.36 -15.10 11.81
N SER A 93 21.47 -15.64 10.98
CA SER A 93 21.77 -16.10 9.61
C SER A 93 20.71 -15.77 8.55
N ILE A 94 19.71 -14.93 8.88
CA ILE A 94 18.59 -14.63 7.99
C ILE A 94 18.47 -13.12 7.81
N VAL A 95 18.50 -12.67 6.56
CA VAL A 95 18.18 -11.29 6.19
C VAL A 95 16.73 -11.24 5.73
N TYR A 96 15.88 -10.54 6.49
CA TYR A 96 14.48 -10.28 6.14
C TYR A 96 14.38 -9.01 5.30
N VAL A 97 13.75 -9.10 4.14
CA VAL A 97 13.39 -7.98 3.28
C VAL A 97 11.90 -7.73 3.44
N ASN A 98 11.56 -6.69 4.20
CA ASN A 98 10.20 -6.44 4.67
C ASN A 98 9.48 -5.37 3.85
N LEU A 99 10.13 -4.26 3.50
CA LEU A 99 9.56 -3.23 2.63
C LEU A 99 10.32 -3.18 1.30
N PHE A 100 9.61 -2.85 0.23
CA PHE A 100 10.18 -2.69 -1.09
C PHE A 100 10.33 -1.20 -1.40
N ILE A 101 11.50 -0.66 -1.06
CA ILE A 101 11.86 0.74 -1.29
C ILE A 101 13.22 0.72 -1.97
N GLN A 102 13.37 1.42 -3.09
CA GLN A 102 14.66 1.46 -3.78
C GLN A 102 15.75 2.03 -2.86
N ASN A 103 16.80 1.26 -2.59
CA ASN A 103 17.86 1.63 -1.66
C ASN A 103 19.14 0.83 -1.89
N GLU A 104 20.22 1.30 -1.27
CA GLU A 104 21.41 0.49 -0.98
C GLU A 104 21.49 0.24 0.53
N ALA A 105 21.99 -0.92 0.93
CA ALA A 105 22.15 -1.27 2.34
C ALA A 105 23.45 -2.05 2.59
N ALA A 106 24.05 -1.82 3.75
CA ALA A 106 25.14 -2.64 4.27
C ALA A 106 24.62 -3.34 5.53
N LEU A 107 24.56 -4.66 5.49
CA LEU A 107 23.96 -5.50 6.53
C LEU A 107 25.00 -6.47 7.08
N GLN A 108 25.05 -6.62 8.40
CA GLN A 108 25.99 -7.50 9.07
C GLN A 108 25.42 -8.94 9.10
N VAL A 109 25.89 -9.80 8.21
CA VAL A 109 25.48 -11.21 8.12
C VAL A 109 26.57 -12.07 8.77
N GLY A 110 26.30 -12.55 9.99
CA GLY A 110 27.33 -13.14 10.84
C GLY A 110 28.48 -12.14 11.08
N ASN A 111 29.72 -12.52 10.73
CA ASN A 111 30.89 -11.65 10.87
C ASN A 111 31.25 -10.89 9.58
N HIS A 112 30.40 -10.92 8.56
CA HIS A 112 30.65 -10.29 7.27
C HIS A 112 29.70 -9.11 7.02
N LEU A 113 30.25 -8.00 6.53
CA LEU A 113 29.45 -6.87 6.09
C LEU A 113 29.06 -7.07 4.62
N THR A 114 27.80 -7.40 4.37
CA THR A 114 27.29 -7.70 3.03
C THR A 114 26.51 -6.52 2.48
N HIS A 115 26.79 -6.15 1.24
CA HIS A 115 26.16 -5.03 0.55
C HIS A 115 25.01 -5.50 -0.34
N PHE A 116 23.88 -4.80 -0.27
CA PHE A 116 22.67 -5.05 -1.03
C PHE A 116 22.29 -3.80 -1.83
N GLU A 117 21.75 -4.00 -3.01
CA GLU A 117 21.05 -2.99 -3.80
C GLU A 117 19.65 -3.50 -4.11
N LEU A 118 18.63 -2.76 -3.71
CA LEU A 118 17.23 -3.02 -4.06
C LEU A 118 16.79 -1.96 -5.06
N SER A 119 16.42 -2.39 -6.28
CA SER A 119 15.90 -1.54 -7.35
C SER A 119 14.43 -1.86 -7.60
N THR A 120 13.56 -0.84 -7.57
CA THR A 120 12.13 -1.01 -7.79
C THR A 120 11.44 0.33 -8.07
N LYS A 121 10.27 0.29 -8.72
CA LYS A 121 9.33 1.42 -8.78
C LYS A 121 8.15 1.24 -7.82
N TYR A 122 8.23 0.30 -6.88
CA TYR A 122 7.25 0.12 -5.81
C TYR A 122 7.03 1.46 -5.05
N PRO A 123 5.79 1.83 -4.69
CA PRO A 123 4.55 1.04 -4.74
C PRO A 123 3.79 1.09 -6.09
N TRP A 124 4.36 1.71 -7.12
CA TRP A 124 3.69 1.89 -8.41
C TRP A 124 3.82 0.67 -9.32
N ASP A 125 4.93 -0.06 -9.22
CA ASP A 125 5.19 -1.28 -9.99
C ASP A 125 5.56 -2.44 -9.06
N GLY A 126 5.23 -3.66 -9.48
CA GLY A 126 5.43 -4.87 -8.69
C GLY A 126 6.81 -5.52 -8.86
N LYS A 127 7.65 -5.04 -9.79
CA LYS A 127 8.99 -5.59 -10.01
C LYS A 127 9.97 -5.08 -8.96
N VAL A 128 10.61 -6.02 -8.26
CA VAL A 128 11.64 -5.77 -7.26
C VAL A 128 12.88 -6.59 -7.64
N VAL A 129 14.03 -5.93 -7.72
CA VAL A 129 15.31 -6.57 -8.02
C VAL A 129 16.25 -6.33 -6.85
N ILE A 130 16.77 -7.41 -6.26
CA ILE A 130 17.71 -7.38 -5.15
C ILE A 130 19.04 -7.95 -5.64
N ARG A 131 20.11 -7.15 -5.58
CA ARG A 131 21.47 -7.55 -5.97
C ARG A 131 22.39 -7.59 -4.77
N ILE A 132 23.23 -8.61 -4.73
CA ILE A 132 24.28 -8.75 -3.74
C ILE A 132 25.58 -8.16 -4.32
N LYS A 133 26.14 -7.15 -3.65
CA LYS A 133 27.37 -6.42 -4.05
C LYS A 133 28.57 -6.81 -3.17
N ASP A 134 28.64 -8.06 -2.71
CA ASP A 134 29.73 -8.52 -1.83
C ASP A 134 30.95 -9.01 -2.64
N SER A 135 32.15 -8.94 -2.08
CA SER A 135 33.39 -9.39 -2.73
C SER A 135 33.68 -10.87 -2.52
N ASN A 136 33.19 -11.47 -1.42
CA ASN A 136 33.46 -12.87 -1.08
C ASN A 136 32.17 -13.70 -1.01
N PRO A 137 32.17 -14.95 -1.51
CA PRO A 137 31.01 -15.83 -1.41
C PRO A 137 30.62 -16.13 0.03
N LEU A 138 29.34 -15.95 0.40
CA LEU A 138 28.85 -16.15 1.76
C LEU A 138 27.53 -16.96 1.77
N PRO A 139 27.43 -18.06 2.54
CA PRO A 139 26.17 -18.79 2.71
C PRO A 139 25.27 -18.12 3.75
N PHE A 140 24.07 -17.73 3.34
CA PHE A 140 23.03 -17.24 4.26
C PHE A 140 21.65 -17.30 3.61
N THR A 141 20.61 -17.08 4.42
CA THR A 141 19.23 -17.06 3.95
C THR A 141 18.76 -15.63 3.72
N ILE A 142 18.14 -15.38 2.57
CA ILE A 142 17.34 -14.18 2.33
C ILE A 142 15.86 -14.57 2.43
N ALA A 143 15.13 -13.94 3.34
CA ALA A 143 13.71 -14.09 3.52
C ALA A 143 12.98 -12.87 2.93
N ILE A 144 12.23 -13.06 1.85
CA ILE A 144 11.55 -11.95 1.16
C ILE A 144 10.05 -12.04 1.46
N ARG A 145 9.46 -10.95 1.94
CA ARG A 145 8.01 -10.94 2.22
C ARG A 145 7.22 -11.12 0.93
N ILE A 146 6.18 -11.94 0.96
CA ILE A 146 5.15 -11.97 -0.08
C ILE A 146 3.89 -11.33 0.51
N PRO A 147 3.56 -10.08 0.15
CA PRO A 147 2.48 -9.35 0.78
C PRO A 147 1.14 -10.09 0.70
N GLY A 148 0.32 -10.02 1.76
CA GLY A 148 -1.01 -10.63 1.77
C GLY A 148 -1.87 -10.25 0.56
N TRP A 149 -1.83 -8.99 0.13
CA TRP A 149 -2.58 -8.53 -1.03
C TRP A 149 -2.16 -9.22 -2.35
N ALA A 150 -0.89 -9.63 -2.47
CA ALA A 150 -0.37 -10.40 -3.61
C ALA A 150 -0.76 -11.89 -3.54
N ARG A 151 -1.32 -12.33 -2.40
CA ARG A 151 -1.77 -13.69 -2.12
C ARG A 151 -3.31 -13.80 -2.03
N GLY A 152 -4.04 -12.74 -2.39
CA GLY A 152 -5.50 -12.71 -2.28
C GLY A 152 -6.04 -12.42 -0.88
N GLU A 153 -5.19 -11.95 0.04
CA GLU A 153 -5.54 -11.64 1.42
C GLU A 153 -5.56 -10.11 1.62
N ALA A 154 -6.75 -9.51 1.77
CA ALA A 154 -6.87 -8.07 1.94
C ALA A 154 -6.27 -7.62 3.29
N VAL A 155 -6.55 -8.34 4.37
CA VAL A 155 -5.95 -8.14 5.70
C VAL A 155 -5.81 -9.50 6.40
N PRO A 156 -4.94 -9.63 7.42
CA PRO A 156 -4.78 -10.88 8.16
C PRO A 156 -5.90 -11.14 9.18
N SER A 157 -7.13 -11.05 8.71
CA SER A 157 -8.38 -11.34 9.42
C SER A 157 -9.53 -11.42 8.40
N ASN A 158 -10.73 -11.76 8.86
CA ASN A 158 -11.94 -11.69 8.04
C ASN A 158 -12.61 -10.30 8.01
N LEU A 159 -11.91 -9.24 8.46
CA LEU A 159 -12.49 -7.89 8.49
C LEU A 159 -12.74 -7.33 7.08
N TYR A 160 -11.87 -7.67 6.13
CA TYR A 160 -11.97 -7.24 4.74
C TYR A 160 -11.63 -8.40 3.81
N GLU A 161 -12.32 -8.46 2.67
CA GLU A 161 -12.12 -9.48 1.64
C GLU A 161 -12.05 -8.80 0.27
N PHE A 162 -11.24 -9.35 -0.63
CA PHE A 162 -11.32 -8.97 -2.04
C PHE A 162 -12.60 -9.56 -2.66
N THR A 163 -13.20 -8.79 -3.57
CA THR A 163 -14.41 -9.22 -4.30
C THR A 163 -14.14 -9.64 -5.74
N ASP A 164 -12.88 -9.66 -6.16
CA ASP A 164 -12.47 -10.11 -7.49
C ASP A 164 -11.80 -11.48 -7.36
N ASP A 165 -12.21 -12.43 -8.21
CA ASP A 165 -11.89 -13.86 -8.01
C ASP A 165 -10.46 -14.26 -8.46
N ASN A 166 -9.68 -13.34 -9.03
CA ASN A 166 -8.39 -13.67 -9.64
C ASN A 166 -7.31 -12.65 -9.26
N VAL A 167 -6.43 -13.04 -8.35
CA VAL A 167 -5.11 -12.39 -8.17
C VAL A 167 -4.11 -13.19 -8.98
N SER A 168 -3.40 -12.55 -9.91
CA SER A 168 -2.34 -13.24 -10.67
C SER A 168 -1.27 -13.77 -9.71
N PRO A 169 -0.61 -14.90 -10.00
CA PRO A 169 0.46 -15.38 -9.14
C PRO A 169 1.67 -14.43 -9.19
N TRP A 170 2.27 -14.19 -8.03
CA TRP A 170 3.61 -13.60 -7.96
C TRP A 170 4.65 -14.58 -8.51
N LYS A 171 5.80 -14.06 -8.93
CA LYS A 171 6.92 -14.88 -9.45
C LYS A 171 8.22 -14.48 -8.80
N LEU A 172 9.10 -15.45 -8.60
CA LEU A 172 10.44 -15.22 -8.10
C LEU A 172 11.47 -16.00 -8.92
N GLN A 173 12.57 -15.34 -9.26
CA GLN A 173 13.73 -15.93 -9.92
C GLN A 173 15.02 -15.54 -9.21
N VAL A 174 16.01 -16.44 -9.23
CA VAL A 174 17.37 -16.16 -8.80
C VAL A 174 18.28 -16.38 -10.00
N ASN A 175 19.04 -15.36 -10.39
CA ASN A 175 19.89 -15.36 -11.58
C ASN A 175 19.14 -15.80 -12.86
N ASN A 176 17.97 -15.22 -13.10
CA ASN A 176 17.08 -15.51 -14.25
C ASN A 176 16.61 -16.97 -14.35
N LYS A 177 16.58 -17.70 -13.22
CA LYS A 177 16.11 -19.09 -13.17
C LYS A 177 15.15 -19.27 -12.00
N ASN A 178 14.18 -20.16 -12.19
CA ASN A 178 13.36 -20.64 -11.07
C ASN A 178 14.27 -21.27 -10.02
N TYR A 179 14.08 -20.88 -8.77
CA TYR A 179 14.90 -21.34 -7.65
C TYR A 179 13.99 -21.95 -6.58
N PRO A 180 14.34 -23.12 -6.01
CA PRO A 180 13.54 -23.71 -4.93
C PRO A 180 13.60 -22.83 -3.68
N PHE A 181 12.45 -22.64 -3.04
CA PHE A 181 12.34 -21.87 -1.80
C PHE A 181 11.36 -22.57 -0.85
N GLU A 182 11.51 -22.30 0.44
CA GLU A 182 10.48 -22.61 1.43
C GLU A 182 9.55 -21.39 1.55
N PHE A 183 8.24 -21.61 1.56
CA PHE A 183 7.27 -20.56 1.86
C PHE A 183 6.66 -20.79 3.25
N SER A 184 6.90 -19.86 4.17
CA SER A 184 6.43 -19.96 5.55
C SER A 184 6.15 -18.58 6.11
N LYS A 185 5.04 -18.44 6.86
CA LYS A 185 4.64 -17.18 7.54
C LYS A 185 4.72 -15.93 6.65
N GLY A 186 4.32 -16.04 5.38
CA GLY A 186 4.33 -14.90 4.45
C GLY A 186 5.71 -14.54 3.88
N TYR A 187 6.73 -15.37 4.04
CA TYR A 187 8.07 -15.18 3.47
C TYR A 187 8.47 -16.35 2.57
N VAL A 188 9.20 -16.03 1.49
CA VAL A 188 10.00 -17.00 0.74
C VAL A 188 11.42 -17.00 1.30
N PHE A 189 11.89 -18.16 1.75
CA PHE A 189 13.23 -18.36 2.30
C PHE A 189 14.13 -18.96 1.22
N ILE A 190 15.20 -18.24 0.88
CA ILE A 190 16.18 -18.64 -0.13
C ILE A 190 17.54 -18.78 0.55
N TYR A 191 17.94 -20.01 0.81
CA TYR A 191 19.27 -20.33 1.30
C TYR A 191 20.20 -20.63 0.13
N LYS A 192 21.32 -19.89 0.04
CA LYS A 192 22.30 -20.02 -1.03
C LYS A 192 23.66 -19.48 -0.56
N THR A 193 24.74 -19.95 -1.20
CA THR A 193 26.02 -19.24 -1.20
C THR A 193 25.94 -18.10 -2.22
N TRP A 194 25.83 -16.88 -1.71
CA TRP A 194 25.66 -15.65 -2.49
C TRP A 194 27.01 -15.11 -2.93
N ASN A 195 27.12 -14.70 -4.18
CA ASN A 195 28.31 -14.11 -4.80
C ASN A 195 28.01 -12.68 -5.25
N SER A 196 29.06 -11.90 -5.50
CA SER A 196 28.91 -10.60 -6.18
C SER A 196 28.14 -10.74 -7.48
N GLY A 197 27.12 -9.90 -7.66
CA GLY A 197 26.29 -9.89 -8.85
C GLY A 197 25.18 -10.95 -8.87
N ASP A 198 25.06 -11.81 -7.85
CA ASP A 198 23.86 -12.63 -7.71
C ASP A 198 22.63 -11.70 -7.55
N GLU A 199 21.55 -12.07 -8.22
CA GLU A 199 20.34 -11.25 -8.36
C GLU A 199 19.10 -12.09 -8.04
N ILE A 200 18.19 -11.50 -7.26
CA ILE A 200 16.84 -12.00 -7.03
C ILE A 200 15.86 -11.05 -7.70
N GLU A 201 15.00 -11.57 -8.56
CA GLU A 201 13.90 -10.83 -9.17
C GLU A 201 12.57 -11.35 -8.62
N LEU A 202 11.77 -10.44 -8.07
CA LEU A 202 10.41 -10.68 -7.60
C LEU A 202 9.44 -9.85 -8.46
N GLU A 203 8.41 -10.49 -9.01
CA GLU A 203 7.28 -9.84 -9.67
C GLU A 203 6.03 -10.01 -8.82
N LEU A 204 5.49 -8.90 -8.31
CA LEU A 204 4.22 -8.87 -7.57
C LEU A 204 3.05 -8.44 -8.49
N PRO A 205 1.89 -9.10 -8.38
CA PRO A 205 0.70 -8.80 -9.17
C PRO A 205 0.05 -7.47 -8.72
N MET A 206 -0.03 -6.47 -9.61
CA MET A 206 -0.50 -5.12 -9.26
C MET A 206 -1.84 -4.76 -9.94
N GLU A 207 -2.80 -5.68 -9.95
CA GLU A 207 -4.16 -5.40 -10.44
C GLU A 207 -4.93 -4.47 -9.50
N VAL A 208 -5.93 -3.79 -10.05
CA VAL A 208 -6.92 -3.10 -9.24
C VAL A 208 -7.85 -4.14 -8.63
N GLN A 209 -7.94 -4.14 -7.32
CA GLN A 209 -8.80 -4.99 -6.51
C GLN A 209 -9.87 -4.14 -5.84
N THR A 210 -11.06 -4.72 -5.69
CA THR A 210 -12.18 -4.18 -4.94
C THR A 210 -12.28 -4.90 -3.61
N ILE A 211 -12.47 -4.13 -2.53
CA ILE A 211 -12.53 -4.64 -1.16
C ILE A 211 -13.92 -4.44 -0.61
N LYS A 212 -14.51 -5.48 -0.01
CA LYS A 212 -15.71 -5.38 0.83
C LYS A 212 -15.33 -5.50 2.31
N ALA A 213 -16.08 -4.83 3.17
CA ALA A 213 -15.98 -5.01 4.61
C ALA A 213 -16.83 -6.19 5.09
N HIS A 214 -16.44 -6.77 6.23
CA HIS A 214 -17.25 -7.75 6.92
C HIS A 214 -18.67 -7.18 7.19
N PRO A 215 -19.77 -7.96 7.03
CA PRO A 215 -21.15 -7.46 7.17
C PRO A 215 -21.55 -6.83 8.52
N ALA A 216 -20.69 -7.01 9.53
CA ALA A 216 -20.82 -6.36 10.84
C ALA A 216 -20.44 -4.85 10.79
N VAL A 217 -19.66 -4.43 9.80
CA VAL A 217 -19.27 -3.02 9.58
C VAL A 217 -20.41 -2.30 8.85
N LYS A 218 -21.39 -1.81 9.61
CA LYS A 218 -22.60 -1.17 9.05
C LYS A 218 -22.33 0.08 8.22
N ALA A 219 -21.26 0.82 8.55
CA ALA A 219 -20.86 2.00 7.78
C ALA A 219 -20.56 1.66 6.30
N ASP A 220 -20.05 0.46 6.03
CA ASP A 220 -19.54 0.05 4.72
C ASP A 220 -20.47 -0.99 4.04
N SER A 221 -21.71 -1.15 4.54
CA SER A 221 -22.71 -1.98 3.89
C SER A 221 -22.98 -1.50 2.46
N ASP A 222 -22.98 -2.46 1.53
CA ASP A 222 -23.15 -2.27 0.08
C ASP A 222 -22.15 -1.28 -0.55
N LYS A 223 -20.95 -1.18 0.06
CA LYS A 223 -19.85 -0.36 -0.47
C LYS A 223 -18.61 -1.20 -0.74
N ILE A 224 -17.78 -0.69 -1.63
CA ILE A 224 -16.44 -1.19 -1.91
C ILE A 224 -15.41 -0.07 -1.76
N ALA A 225 -14.17 -0.47 -1.46
CA ALA A 225 -12.99 0.37 -1.63
C ALA A 225 -12.12 -0.15 -2.77
N LEU A 226 -11.39 0.74 -3.44
CA LEU A 226 -10.43 0.38 -4.50
C LEU A 226 -9.03 0.29 -3.90
N GLN A 227 -8.29 -0.77 -4.25
CA GLN A 227 -6.89 -0.96 -3.87
C GLN A 227 -6.07 -1.40 -5.07
N ARG A 228 -4.80 -0.98 -5.13
CA ARG A 228 -3.80 -1.54 -6.05
C ARG A 228 -2.48 -1.68 -5.30
N GLY A 229 -1.97 -2.91 -5.21
CA GLY A 229 -0.81 -3.20 -4.37
C GLY A 229 -1.06 -2.77 -2.92
N PRO A 230 -0.15 -2.02 -2.29
CA PRO A 230 -0.32 -1.51 -0.93
C PRO A 230 -1.19 -0.25 -0.84
N LEU A 231 -1.62 0.34 -1.97
CA LEU A 231 -2.29 1.64 -2.01
C LEU A 231 -3.81 1.49 -2.07
N VAL A 232 -4.50 2.09 -1.10
CA VAL A 232 -5.94 2.33 -1.12
C VAL A 232 -6.21 3.63 -1.87
N TYR A 233 -7.29 3.67 -2.65
CA TYR A 233 -7.67 4.81 -3.48
C TYR A 233 -8.95 5.48 -2.97
N CYS A 234 -9.13 6.75 -3.33
CA CYS A 234 -10.33 7.53 -3.07
C CYS A 234 -10.74 8.36 -4.30
N LEU A 235 -12.01 8.74 -4.35
CA LEU A 235 -12.52 9.76 -5.27
C LEU A 235 -12.46 11.12 -4.56
N GLU A 236 -11.87 12.13 -5.22
CA GLU A 236 -11.79 13.51 -4.73
C GLU A 236 -12.40 14.48 -5.74
N TRP A 237 -13.29 15.37 -5.27
CA TRP A 237 -14.16 16.27 -6.03
C TRP A 237 -13.53 16.94 -7.25
N THR A 238 -12.24 17.28 -7.19
CA THR A 238 -11.51 17.94 -8.28
C THR A 238 -11.51 17.10 -9.55
N ASP A 239 -11.53 15.78 -9.43
CA ASP A 239 -11.51 14.87 -10.58
C ASP A 239 -12.92 14.46 -11.05
N GLN A 240 -13.98 14.86 -10.35
CA GLN A 240 -15.38 14.59 -10.70
C GLN A 240 -16.21 15.89 -10.72
N PRO A 241 -15.94 16.82 -11.66
CA PRO A 241 -16.60 18.12 -11.70
C PRO A 241 -18.12 17.94 -11.88
N ASN A 242 -18.90 18.66 -11.06
CA ASN A 242 -20.37 18.62 -11.06
C ASN A 242 -20.98 17.23 -10.72
N ILE A 243 -20.21 16.38 -10.02
CA ILE A 243 -20.69 15.10 -9.49
C ILE A 243 -20.76 15.17 -7.97
N ASP A 244 -21.91 14.80 -7.42
CA ASP A 244 -22.04 14.55 -5.98
C ASP A 244 -21.60 13.11 -5.67
N LEU A 245 -20.50 12.95 -4.94
CA LEU A 245 -19.96 11.65 -4.56
C LEU A 245 -20.91 10.82 -3.67
N TRP A 246 -21.94 11.42 -3.08
CA TRP A 246 -22.96 10.69 -2.30
C TRP A 246 -24.03 10.04 -3.16
N ASN A 247 -24.20 10.49 -4.40
CA ASN A 247 -25.27 10.06 -5.29
C ASN A 247 -24.77 9.23 -6.47
N ILE A 248 -23.67 8.48 -6.30
CA ILE A 248 -23.09 7.64 -7.34
C ILE A 248 -22.76 6.23 -6.83
N ALA A 249 -22.76 5.27 -7.75
CA ALA A 249 -22.30 3.91 -7.52
C ALA A 249 -21.30 3.46 -8.59
N ILE A 250 -20.25 2.75 -8.18
CA ILE A 250 -19.24 2.19 -9.09
C ILE A 250 -19.86 1.04 -9.89
N ASN A 251 -19.68 1.06 -11.22
CA ASN A 251 -19.99 -0.06 -12.09
C ASN A 251 -18.75 -0.95 -12.28
N ARG A 252 -18.65 -2.01 -11.47
CA ARG A 252 -17.52 -2.95 -11.51
C ARG A 252 -17.45 -3.76 -12.81
N GLN A 253 -18.57 -3.92 -13.54
CA GLN A 253 -18.65 -4.76 -14.74
C GLN A 253 -17.82 -4.22 -15.91
N LYS A 254 -17.50 -2.91 -15.91
CA LYS A 254 -16.64 -2.31 -16.93
C LYS A 254 -15.14 -2.48 -16.67
N GLY A 255 -14.78 -3.01 -15.51
CA GLY A 255 -13.40 -3.11 -15.06
C GLY A 255 -12.77 -1.73 -14.78
N PHE A 256 -11.47 -1.76 -14.49
CA PHE A 256 -10.69 -0.58 -14.14
C PHE A 256 -9.48 -0.45 -15.05
N LYS A 257 -9.05 0.77 -15.32
CA LYS A 257 -7.82 1.05 -16.06
C LYS A 257 -6.87 1.86 -15.19
N ILE A 258 -5.59 1.55 -15.29
CA ILE A 258 -4.52 2.28 -14.62
C ILE A 258 -3.98 3.32 -15.59
N TYR A 259 -3.75 4.55 -15.13
CA TYR A 259 -3.12 5.59 -15.91
C TYR A 259 -2.15 6.40 -15.05
N SER A 260 -1.13 6.99 -15.68
CA SER A 260 -0.19 7.87 -15.01
C SER A 260 -0.63 9.32 -15.15
N ASP A 261 -0.59 10.06 -14.04
CA ASP A 261 -0.87 11.49 -14.00
C ASP A 261 0.17 12.15 -13.10
N ASN A 262 0.99 13.01 -13.68
CA ASN A 262 2.10 13.65 -12.97
C ASN A 262 1.69 14.95 -12.26
N SER A 263 0.41 15.33 -12.28
CA SER A 263 -0.05 16.61 -11.75
C SER A 263 0.11 16.76 -10.23
N LEU A 264 -0.11 15.67 -9.47
CA LEU A 264 0.05 15.65 -8.01
C LEU A 264 1.42 15.13 -7.59
N LEU A 265 1.81 13.98 -8.11
CA LEU A 265 3.07 13.31 -7.78
C LEU A 265 3.63 12.66 -9.04
N PRO A 266 4.81 13.10 -9.54
CA PRO A 266 5.42 12.50 -10.71
C PRO A 266 5.60 10.98 -10.57
N GLY A 267 5.16 10.24 -11.57
CA GLY A 267 5.24 8.78 -11.61
C GLY A 267 4.16 8.05 -10.82
N CYS A 268 3.18 8.74 -10.21
CA CYS A 268 2.06 8.06 -9.57
C CYS A 268 1.08 7.45 -10.59
N PHE A 269 0.39 6.40 -10.16
CA PHE A 269 -0.66 5.74 -10.93
C PHE A 269 -2.02 5.95 -10.28
N ASN A 270 -2.96 6.41 -11.08
CA ASN A 270 -4.37 6.62 -10.77
C ASN A 270 -5.23 5.53 -11.39
N ILE A 271 -6.46 5.41 -10.89
CA ILE A 271 -7.45 4.45 -11.38
C ILE A 271 -8.57 5.21 -12.07
N GLN A 272 -8.99 4.74 -13.24
CA GLN A 272 -10.22 5.16 -13.89
C GLN A 272 -11.17 3.98 -14.02
N GLY A 273 -12.47 4.26 -13.96
CA GLY A 273 -13.53 3.26 -14.14
C GLY A 273 -14.87 3.93 -14.44
N GLU A 274 -15.94 3.16 -14.45
CA GLU A 274 -17.29 3.69 -14.68
C GLU A 274 -18.07 3.80 -13.36
N ALA A 275 -18.82 4.88 -13.18
CA ALA A 275 -19.79 5.06 -12.11
C ALA A 275 -21.10 5.59 -12.68
N CYS A 276 -22.22 5.31 -12.02
CA CYS A 276 -23.54 5.76 -12.45
C CYS A 276 -24.24 6.54 -11.34
N ARG A 277 -25.02 7.56 -11.70
CA ARG A 277 -25.82 8.33 -10.73
C ARG A 277 -26.97 7.47 -10.17
N LEU A 278 -27.19 7.55 -8.86
CA LEU A 278 -28.26 6.80 -8.17
C LEU A 278 -29.64 7.43 -8.32
N ASP A 279 -29.72 8.76 -8.48
CA ASP A 279 -30.96 9.54 -8.35
C ASP A 279 -31.80 9.70 -9.63
N ASN A 280 -31.48 9.02 -10.72
CA ASN A 280 -32.21 9.20 -11.97
C ASN A 280 -33.22 8.08 -12.26
N SER A 281 -34.48 8.47 -12.40
CA SER A 281 -35.59 7.72 -13.02
C SER A 281 -35.32 7.30 -14.49
N LYS A 282 -34.15 7.63 -15.03
CA LYS A 282 -33.60 7.11 -16.27
C LYS A 282 -32.47 6.15 -15.92
N ALA A 283 -32.69 4.86 -16.14
CA ALA A 283 -31.61 3.88 -16.13
C ALA A 283 -30.48 4.38 -17.05
N ASN A 284 -29.24 4.36 -16.55
CA ASN A 284 -27.98 4.50 -17.30
C ASN A 284 -27.38 5.91 -17.51
N ASP A 285 -27.47 6.81 -16.52
CA ASP A 285 -26.57 7.99 -16.51
C ASP A 285 -25.21 7.62 -15.87
N CYS A 286 -24.35 7.01 -16.69
CA CYS A 286 -23.02 6.55 -16.30
C CYS A 286 -21.92 7.44 -16.90
N PHE A 287 -20.83 7.60 -16.17
CA PHE A 287 -19.70 8.46 -16.52
C PHE A 287 -18.39 7.84 -16.04
N GLU A 288 -17.28 8.33 -16.58
CA GLU A 288 -15.94 7.94 -16.12
C GLU A 288 -15.62 8.62 -14.79
N PHE A 289 -15.26 7.84 -13.78
CA PHE A 289 -14.66 8.37 -12.56
C PHE A 289 -13.15 8.20 -12.59
N LYS A 290 -12.46 9.05 -11.84
CA LYS A 290 -11.04 8.95 -11.55
C LYS A 290 -10.85 8.83 -10.05
N ALA A 291 -9.90 8.00 -9.64
CA ALA A 291 -9.52 7.80 -8.25
C ALA A 291 -8.01 7.97 -8.11
N ILE A 292 -7.61 8.63 -7.03
CA ILE A 292 -6.22 8.88 -6.65
C ILE A 292 -5.87 8.06 -5.40
N PRO A 293 -4.58 7.74 -5.17
CA PRO A 293 -4.13 7.17 -3.91
C PRO A 293 -4.63 8.00 -2.72
N TYR A 294 -5.15 7.34 -1.69
CA TYR A 294 -5.77 8.00 -0.54
C TYR A 294 -4.83 9.03 0.09
N PHE A 295 -3.54 8.74 0.23
CA PHE A 295 -2.60 9.70 0.82
C PHE A 295 -2.44 11.01 0.03
N LEU A 296 -2.79 11.03 -1.26
CA LEU A 296 -2.71 12.20 -2.14
C LEU A 296 -3.93 13.13 -2.07
N TRP A 297 -5.00 12.76 -1.37
CA TRP A 297 -6.14 13.66 -1.17
C TRP A 297 -5.77 14.94 -0.41
N ALA A 298 -6.63 15.97 -0.50
CA ALA A 298 -6.53 17.27 0.16
C ALA A 298 -5.27 18.08 -0.19
N HIS A 299 -4.73 17.89 -1.41
CA HIS A 299 -3.67 18.74 -1.98
C HIS A 299 -4.19 19.82 -2.93
N ARG A 300 -5.48 19.77 -3.29
CA ARG A 300 -6.11 20.62 -4.33
C ARG A 300 -7.26 21.48 -3.79
N GLY A 301 -7.25 21.75 -2.49
CA GLY A 301 -8.28 22.54 -1.80
C GLY A 301 -9.35 21.69 -1.11
N LYS A 302 -10.23 22.38 -0.38
CA LYS A 302 -11.36 21.75 0.32
C LYS A 302 -12.41 21.26 -0.66
N GLY A 303 -12.90 20.06 -0.43
CA GLY A 303 -14.10 19.55 -1.07
C GLY A 303 -14.38 18.11 -0.74
N SER A 304 -15.27 17.52 -1.53
CA SER A 304 -15.76 16.17 -1.30
C SER A 304 -14.67 15.10 -1.52
N MET A 305 -14.60 14.11 -0.65
CA MET A 305 -13.74 12.93 -0.83
C MET A 305 -14.43 11.70 -0.22
N ARG A 306 -14.32 10.53 -0.87
CA ARG A 306 -14.81 9.25 -0.34
C ARG A 306 -13.90 8.08 -0.72
N VAL A 307 -13.63 7.19 0.24
CA VAL A 307 -12.93 5.91 0.02
C VAL A 307 -13.92 4.77 -0.28
N TRP A 308 -14.96 4.65 0.53
CA TRP A 308 -15.98 3.61 0.39
C TRP A 308 -17.12 4.11 -0.47
N MET A 309 -17.30 3.46 -1.62
CA MET A 309 -18.28 3.85 -2.63
C MET A 309 -19.36 2.79 -2.76
N PRO A 310 -20.65 3.16 -2.86
CA PRO A 310 -21.67 2.23 -3.33
C PRO A 310 -21.26 1.60 -4.66
N TYR A 311 -21.72 0.38 -4.93
CA TYR A 311 -21.50 -0.27 -6.22
C TYR A 311 -22.80 -0.85 -6.79
N LEU A 312 -22.88 -0.94 -8.11
CA LEU A 312 -23.98 -1.62 -8.77
C LEU A 312 -23.81 -3.12 -8.57
N ALA A 313 -24.79 -3.77 -7.94
CA ALA A 313 -24.83 -5.22 -7.86
C ALA A 313 -24.84 -5.80 -9.28
N SER A 314 -24.05 -6.83 -9.53
CA SER A 314 -24.27 -7.68 -10.69
C SER A 314 -25.66 -8.28 -10.55
N HIS A 315 -26.56 -8.01 -11.50
CA HIS A 315 -27.75 -8.83 -11.65
C HIS A 315 -27.26 -10.26 -11.92
N GLU A 316 -27.35 -11.12 -10.92
CA GLU A 316 -27.29 -12.57 -11.07
C GLU A 316 -28.53 -13.07 -11.82
#